data_AF-A0A4R1II00-F1
#
_entry.id   AF-A0A4R1II00-F1
#
_cell.length_a   1.000
_cell.length_b   1.000
_cell.length_c   1.000
_cell.angle_alpha   90.00
_cell.angle_beta   90.00
_cell.angle_gamma   90.00
#
_symmetry.space_group_name_H-M   'P 1'
#
loop_
_entity.id
_entity.type
_entity.pdbx_description
1 polymer ?
#
loop_
_entity_poly.entity_id
_entity_poly.type
_entity_poly.pdbx_seq_one_letter_code
_entity_poly.pdbx_strand_id
1 'polypeptide(L)'
;MITSDSIAHILMWEVALEAVRRAAYGSLPSRLDCVFTFEDMADALWFRDTKRPGHLVVGCEPVDSCASHRGDFNLLSGSQAPLVDHIADAANRYWAGGSAVRAELLFAGSIEVTHIF
;
A
#
# COMPACT_ATOMS: atom_id res chain seq x y z
N MET A 1 -17.01 7.01 -13.21
CA MET A 1 -16.10 6.76 -14.35
C MET A 1 -14.73 6.52 -13.75
N ILE A 2 -14.33 5.26 -13.59
CA ILE A 2 -13.00 4.92 -13.07
C ILE A 2 -12.04 5.17 -14.22
N THR A 3 -11.29 6.27 -14.19
CA THR A 3 -10.16 6.43 -15.11
C THR A 3 -9.23 5.26 -14.86
N SER A 4 -8.98 4.43 -15.87
CA SER A 4 -7.88 3.49 -15.81
C SER A 4 -6.62 4.33 -15.62
N ASP A 5 -6.04 4.31 -14.43
CA ASP A 5 -4.75 4.97 -14.22
C ASP A 5 -3.79 4.41 -15.27
N SER A 6 -3.16 5.30 -16.02
CA SER A 6 -2.17 4.89 -17.02
C SER A 6 -1.11 4.04 -16.35
N ILE A 7 -0.69 2.94 -16.98
CA ILE A 7 0.40 2.09 -16.48
C ILE A 7 1.63 2.94 -16.15
N ALA A 8 1.91 3.99 -16.93
CA ALA A 8 3.00 4.92 -16.67
C ALA A 8 2.85 5.65 -15.32
N HIS A 9 1.63 6.05 -14.94
CA HIS A 9 1.34 6.69 -13.67
C HIS A 9 1.64 5.76 -12.50
N ILE A 10 1.16 4.51 -12.58
CA ILE A 10 1.41 3.48 -11.56
C ILE A 10 2.91 3.22 -11.43
N LEU A 11 3.61 3.02 -12.56
CA LEU A 11 5.06 2.77 -12.56
C LEU A 11 5.84 3.94 -11.95
N MET A 12 5.47 5.18 -12.25
CA MET A 12 6.12 6.35 -11.67
C MET A 12 5.98 6.40 -10.15
N TRP A 13 4.80 6.07 -9.62
CA TRP A 13 4.58 5.96 -8.17
C TRP A 13 5.43 4.88 -7.54
N GLU A 14 5.39 3.66 -8.09
CA GLU A 14 6.14 2.54 -7.51
C GLU A 14 7.66 2.75 -7.59
N VAL A 15 8.16 3.37 -8.66
CA VAL A 15 9.59 3.76 -8.78
C VAL A 15 9.97 4.81 -7.75
N ALA A 16 9.15 5.85 -7.56
CA ALA A 16 9.43 6.89 -6.57
C ALA A 16 9.40 6.34 -5.14
N LEU A 17 8.40 5.50 -4.83
CA LEU A 17 8.29 4.82 -3.54
C LEU A 17 9.50 3.93 -3.27
N GLU A 18 9.89 3.07 -4.20
CA GLU A 18 11.04 2.19 -4.00
C GLU A 18 12.37 2.96 -3.94
N ALA A 19 12.53 4.04 -4.71
CA ALA A 19 13.71 4.89 -4.66
C ALA A 19 13.88 5.54 -3.28
N VAL A 20 12.81 6.12 -2.73
CA VAL A 20 12.82 6.71 -1.38
C VAL A 20 13.06 5.64 -0.32
N ARG A 21 12.41 4.48 -0.43
CA ARG A 21 12.63 3.37 0.50
C ARG A 21 14.09 2.96 0.55
N ARG A 22 14.73 2.75 -0.61
CA ARG A 22 16.15 2.39 -0.68
C ARG A 22 17.07 3.46 -0.09
N ALA A 23 16.75 4.73 -0.32
CA ALA A 23 17.58 5.83 0.13
C ALA A 23 17.52 6.09 1.64
N ALA A 24 16.34 5.94 2.26
CA ALA A 24 16.11 6.38 3.64
C ALA A 24 15.47 5.33 4.58
N TYR A 25 14.83 4.29 4.03
CA TYR A 25 14.03 3.32 4.79
C TYR A 25 14.34 1.86 4.39
N GLY A 26 15.61 1.56 4.13
CA GLY A 26 16.05 0.32 3.48
C GLY A 26 15.70 -0.98 4.23
N SER A 27 15.40 -0.89 5.53
CA SER A 27 14.96 -2.01 6.37
C SER A 27 13.47 -2.33 6.26
N LEU A 28 12.66 -1.44 5.67
CA LEU A 28 11.22 -1.67 5.48
C LEU A 28 10.96 -2.56 4.24
N PRO A 29 9.85 -3.32 4.20
CA PRO A 29 9.44 -4.12 3.05
C PRO A 29 9.37 -3.32 1.75
N SER A 30 9.75 -3.93 0.62
CA SER A 30 9.50 -3.32 -0.68
C SER A 30 8.05 -3.55 -1.10
N ARG A 31 7.38 -2.51 -1.60
CA ARG A 31 6.06 -2.65 -2.25
C ARG A 31 6.07 -3.55 -3.47
N LEU A 32 7.25 -3.69 -4.10
CA LEU A 32 7.45 -4.52 -5.28
C LEU A 32 7.65 -6.01 -4.92
N ASP A 33 7.80 -6.30 -3.63
CA ASP A 33 8.05 -7.64 -3.10
C ASP A 33 7.43 -7.76 -1.69
N CYS A 34 6.11 -7.64 -1.62
CA CYS A 34 5.35 -7.79 -0.39
C CYS A 34 3.94 -8.32 -0.64
N VAL A 35 3.27 -8.70 0.44
CA VAL A 35 1.83 -8.90 0.47
C VAL A 35 1.14 -7.68 1.07
N PHE A 36 0.13 -7.15 0.36
CA PHE A 36 -0.72 -6.05 0.83
C PHE A 36 -1.91 -6.60 1.62
N THR A 37 -2.12 -6.08 2.81
CA THR A 37 -3.29 -6.39 3.66
C THR A 37 -3.85 -5.11 4.30
N PHE A 38 -4.94 -5.24 5.05
CA PHE A 38 -5.54 -4.17 5.84
C PHE A 38 -5.62 -4.60 7.31
N GLU A 39 -5.52 -3.63 8.22
CA GLU A 39 -5.63 -3.87 9.67
C GLU A 39 -7.03 -4.30 10.09
N ASP A 40 -8.05 -3.74 9.43
CA ASP A 40 -9.43 -3.97 9.78
C ASP A 40 -10.30 -4.39 8.59
N MET A 41 -11.40 -5.08 8.93
CA MET A 41 -12.38 -5.59 7.99
C MET A 41 -13.08 -4.47 7.22
N ALA A 42 -13.29 -3.31 7.83
CA ALA A 42 -14.03 -2.22 7.21
C ALA A 42 -13.24 -1.62 6.04
N ASP A 43 -11.93 -1.46 6.19
CA ASP A 43 -11.01 -1.02 5.14
C ASP A 43 -10.86 -2.08 4.04
N ALA A 44 -10.76 -3.36 4.40
CA ALA A 44 -10.72 -4.44 3.41
C ALA A 44 -11.99 -4.50 2.55
N LEU A 45 -13.17 -4.40 3.17
CA LEU A 45 -14.46 -4.35 2.47
C LEU A 45 -14.58 -3.10 1.60
N TRP A 46 -14.18 -1.94 2.11
CA TRP A 46 -14.16 -0.70 1.32
C TRP A 46 -13.25 -0.83 0.10
N PHE A 47 -12.06 -1.41 0.26
CA PHE A 47 -11.12 -1.60 -0.84
C PHE A 47 -11.69 -2.54 -1.90
N ARG A 48 -12.29 -3.68 -1.49
CA ARG A 48 -13.03 -4.56 -2.40
C ARG A 48 -14.08 -3.77 -3.15
N ASP A 49 -14.97 -3.08 -2.45
CA ASP A 49 -16.14 -2.45 -3.07
C ASP A 49 -15.79 -1.29 -4.00
N THR A 50 -14.69 -0.58 -3.73
CA THR A 50 -14.31 0.64 -4.47
C THR A 50 -13.17 0.46 -5.47
N LYS A 51 -12.25 -0.49 -5.24
CA LYS A 51 -11.03 -0.69 -6.05
C LYS A 51 -10.95 -2.05 -6.74
N ARG A 52 -11.57 -3.08 -6.15
CA ARG A 52 -11.51 -4.48 -6.64
C ARG A 52 -12.88 -5.18 -6.52
N PRO A 53 -13.93 -4.67 -7.17
CA PRO A 53 -15.28 -5.21 -7.00
C PRO A 53 -15.33 -6.69 -7.39
N GLY A 54 -16.08 -7.49 -6.62
CA GLY A 54 -16.26 -8.92 -6.84
C GLY A 54 -15.13 -9.83 -6.34
N HIS A 55 -14.09 -9.29 -5.70
CA HIS A 55 -13.02 -10.11 -5.09
C HIS A 55 -13.41 -10.60 -3.68
N LEU A 56 -12.82 -11.71 -3.24
CA LEU A 56 -13.01 -12.25 -1.89
C LEU A 56 -12.26 -11.41 -0.85
N VAL A 57 -12.80 -11.34 0.35
CA VAL A 57 -12.09 -10.83 1.54
C VAL A 57 -11.80 -12.01 2.45
N VAL A 58 -10.55 -12.12 2.89
CA VAL A 58 -10.07 -13.24 3.72
C VAL A 58 -9.33 -12.70 4.92
N GLY A 59 -9.44 -13.42 6.04
CA GLY A 59 -8.59 -13.20 7.20
C GLY A 59 -7.24 -13.86 6.95
N CYS A 60 -6.16 -13.21 7.38
CA CYS A 60 -4.82 -13.75 7.25
C CYS A 60 -3.93 -13.35 8.41
N GLU A 61 -2.91 -14.17 8.68
CA GLU A 61 -1.89 -13.93 9.69
C GLU A 61 -0.50 -14.16 9.07
N PRO A 62 0.54 -13.40 9.47
CA PRO A 62 1.90 -13.67 9.03
C PRO A 62 2.40 -15.00 9.60
N VAL A 63 3.05 -15.81 8.77
CA VAL A 63 3.57 -17.13 9.17
C VAL A 63 4.73 -17.01 10.18
N ASP A 64 5.53 -15.95 10.06
CA ASP A 64 6.68 -15.65 10.90
C ASP A 64 6.71 -14.16 11.29
N SER A 65 7.60 -13.79 12.22
CA SER A 65 7.94 -12.38 12.48
C SER A 65 8.69 -11.80 11.27
N CYS A 66 7.95 -11.42 10.24
CA CYS A 66 8.49 -10.73 9.07
C CYS A 66 8.43 -9.21 9.27
N ALA A 67 9.32 -8.50 8.56
CA ALA A 67 9.27 -7.04 8.51
C ALA A 67 7.91 -6.61 7.95
N SER A 68 7.32 -5.60 8.58
CA SER A 68 6.07 -4.99 8.14
C SER A 68 6.19 -3.48 8.02
N HIS A 69 5.36 -2.89 7.17
CA HIS A 69 5.17 -1.45 7.09
C HIS A 69 3.69 -1.11 7.12
N ARG A 70 3.35 -0.01 7.80
CA ARG A 70 2.00 0.54 7.87
C ARG A 70 1.98 1.85 7.08
N GLY A 71 1.47 1.79 5.85
CA GLY A 71 1.37 2.93 4.95
C GLY A 71 -0.01 3.59 4.99
N ASP A 72 -0.07 4.90 4.75
CA ASP A 72 -1.34 5.58 4.50
C ASP A 72 -1.67 5.52 3.01
N PHE A 73 -2.68 4.72 2.66
CA PHE A 73 -3.13 4.55 1.28
C PHE A 73 -3.53 5.88 0.62
N ASN A 74 -4.04 6.83 1.40
CA ASN A 74 -4.54 8.10 0.86
C ASN A 74 -3.42 9.02 0.37
N LEU A 75 -2.18 8.85 0.85
CA LEU A 75 -1.04 9.62 0.34
C LEU A 75 -0.74 9.30 -1.13
N LEU A 76 -1.15 8.11 -1.59
CA LEU A 76 -0.93 7.62 -2.95
C LEU A 76 -2.16 7.86 -3.85
N SER A 77 -3.27 8.31 -3.29
CA SER A 77 -4.53 8.48 -4.01
C SER A 77 -5.10 9.88 -3.86
N GLY A 78 -5.14 10.66 -4.95
CA GLY A 78 -6.00 11.85 -5.03
C GLY A 78 -5.34 13.21 -4.81
N SER A 79 -4.03 13.34 -5.00
CA SER A 79 -3.41 14.67 -5.11
C SER A 79 -3.86 15.38 -6.39
N GLN A 80 -4.24 16.66 -6.28
CA GLN A 80 -4.47 17.54 -7.43
C GLN A 80 -3.21 18.32 -7.86
N ALA A 81 -2.10 18.17 -7.14
CA ALA A 81 -0.84 18.81 -7.49
C ALA A 81 -0.18 18.10 -8.70
N PRO A 82 0.65 18.82 -9.49
CA PRO A 82 1.46 18.19 -10.53
C PRO A 82 2.31 17.06 -9.95
N LEU A 83 2.37 15.93 -10.65
CA LEU A 83 2.96 14.70 -10.12
C LEU A 83 4.43 14.85 -9.73
N VAL A 84 5.22 15.52 -10.58
CA VAL A 84 6.65 15.74 -10.34
C VAL A 84 6.94 16.48 -9.03
N ASP A 85 6.05 17.38 -8.62
CA ASP A 85 6.27 18.23 -7.44
C ASP A 85 5.94 17.53 -6.13
N HIS A 86 5.06 16.53 -6.15
CA HIS A 86 4.55 15.91 -4.93
C HIS A 86 4.94 14.45 -4.73
N ILE A 87 5.36 13.74 -5.78
CA ILE A 87 5.57 12.28 -5.70
C ILE A 87 6.67 11.90 -4.70
N ALA A 88 7.76 12.68 -4.63
CA ALA A 88 8.86 12.41 -3.71
C ALA A 88 8.48 12.71 -2.24
N ASP A 89 7.78 13.81 -1.98
CA ASP A 89 7.30 14.15 -0.64
C ASP A 89 6.28 13.13 -0.14
N ALA A 90 5.30 12.78 -0.98
CA ALA A 90 4.29 11.78 -0.66
C ALA A 90 4.94 10.41 -0.40
N ALA A 91 5.91 10.00 -1.21
CA ALA A 91 6.67 8.76 -0.99
C ALA A 91 7.45 8.80 0.34
N ASN A 92 8.09 9.91 0.67
CA ASN A 92 8.79 10.06 1.94
C ASN A 92 7.85 9.99 3.14
N ARG A 93 6.72 10.68 3.09
CA ARG A 93 5.69 10.66 4.13
C ARG A 93 5.07 9.27 4.29
N TYR A 94 4.86 8.57 3.18
CA TYR A 94 4.37 7.22 3.17
C TYR A 94 5.30 6.27 3.94
N TRP A 95 6.61 6.36 3.72
CA TRP A 95 7.59 5.51 4.40
C TRP A 95 7.94 5.95 5.82
N ALA A 96 7.86 7.25 6.11
CA ALA A 96 8.02 7.77 7.47
C ALA A 96 6.95 7.20 8.43
N GLY A 97 5.83 6.73 7.89
CA GLY A 97 4.70 6.21 8.65
C GLY A 97 3.94 7.33 9.39
N GLY A 98 3.08 6.92 10.31
CA GLY A 98 2.27 7.83 11.13
C GLY A 98 0.80 7.41 11.20
N SER A 99 -0.06 8.38 11.52
CA SER A 99 -1.51 8.17 11.56
C SER A 99 -2.07 8.08 10.15
N ALA A 100 -2.25 6.87 9.66
CA ALA A 100 -3.01 6.61 8.44
C ALA A 100 -4.52 6.71 8.70
N VAL A 101 -5.24 7.41 7.81
CA VAL A 101 -6.71 7.39 7.79
C VAL A 101 -7.23 6.04 7.31
N ARG A 102 -6.54 5.43 6.34
CA ARG A 102 -6.74 4.04 5.90
C ARG A 102 -5.39 3.37 5.78
N ALA A 103 -5.13 2.41 6.65
CA ALA A 103 -3.83 1.78 6.75
C ALA A 103 -3.75 0.57 5.82
N GLU A 104 -2.85 0.63 4.84
CA GLU A 104 -2.39 -0.59 4.17
C GLU A 104 -1.17 -1.15 4.90
N LEU A 105 -1.18 -2.46 5.14
CA LEU A 105 -0.07 -3.19 5.73
C LEU A 105 0.68 -3.96 4.65
N LEU A 106 2.00 -3.87 4.71
CA LEU A 106 2.91 -4.53 3.79
C LEU A 106 3.68 -5.57 4.60
N PHE A 107 3.64 -6.83 4.19
CA PHE A 107 4.44 -7.89 4.79
C PHE A 107 5.48 -8.40 3.79
N ALA A 108 6.76 -8.43 4.19
CA ALA A 108 7.85 -8.95 3.35
C ALA A 108 7.92 -10.50 3.28
N GLY A 109 7.02 -11.20 3.96
CA GLY A 109 7.06 -12.65 4.13
C GLY A 109 5.76 -13.35 3.75
N SER A 110 5.72 -14.64 4.03
CA SER A 110 4.52 -15.46 3.81
C SER A 110 3.41 -15.11 4.80
N ILE A 111 2.19 -15.12 4.29
CA ILE A 111 0.97 -15.04 5.10
C ILE A 111 0.17 -16.34 4.94
N GLU A 112 -0.51 -16.74 6.00
CA GLU A 112 -1.46 -17.84 6.00
C GLU A 112 -2.89 -17.28 5.99
N VAL A 113 -3.76 -17.85 5.15
CA VAL A 113 -5.18 -17.52 5.15
C VAL A 113 -5.86 -18.30 6.26
N THR A 114 -6.53 -17.60 7.16
CA THR A 114 -7.16 -18.21 8.34
C THR A 114 -8.65 -18.45 8.15
N HIS A 115 -9.34 -17.63 7.34
CA HIS A 115 -10.79 -17.77 7.05
C HIS A 115 -11.24 -16.91 5.87
N ILE A 116 -12.44 -17.18 5.34
CA ILE A 116 -13.10 -16.45 4.25
C ILE A 116 -14.35 -15.75 4.81
N PHE A 117 -14.59 -14.50 4.38
CA PHE A 117 -15.77 -13.70 4.74
C PHE A 117 -16.83 -13.66 3.65
#